data_AF-A0A7W1IF72-F1
#
_entry.id   AF-A0A7W1IF72-F1
#
_cell.length_a   1.000
_cell.length_b   1.000
_cell.length_c   1.000
_cell.angle_alpha   90.00
_cell.angle_beta   90.00
_cell.angle_gamma   90.00
#
_symmetry.space_group_name_H-M   'P 1'
#
loop_
_entity.id
_entity.type
_entity.pdbx_description
1 polymer ?
#
loop_
_entity_poly.entity_id
_entity_poly.type
_entity_poly.pdbx_seq_one_letter_code
_entity_poly.pdbx_strand_id
1 'polypeptide(L)'
;MLGYTITQWLFGILSFLAIMFALMVVFSRNPVNSVLYLVMTFFCIAGHYLLMNAQFLAIVHIVVYAGAIMVLFLFVIMLMDLNQDTEPQKTWITKIIAGIAGGLLLFVLVGTLKGTEQLNLSSYGASQIGTVKNLGKVLFSEFLFPFEIASVLLLAAMVGAIMIGKKDIK
;
A
#
# COMPACT_ATOMS: atom_id res chain seq x y z
N MET A 1 -20.74 -20.65 -20.64
CA MET A 1 -19.35 -21.09 -20.37
C MET A 1 -18.46 -19.92 -20.73
N LEU A 2 -18.00 -19.01 -19.87
CA LEU A 2 -17.69 -19.04 -18.44
C LEU A 2 -18.48 -17.92 -17.74
N GLY A 3 -19.20 -18.24 -16.65
CA GLY A 3 -20.08 -17.32 -15.92
C GLY A 3 -19.36 -16.29 -15.04
N TYR A 4 -18.26 -15.72 -15.53
CA TYR A 4 -17.56 -14.65 -14.82
C TYR A 4 -18.06 -13.28 -15.28
N THR A 5 -18.46 -12.46 -14.32
CA THR A 5 -18.77 -11.05 -14.56
C THR A 5 -17.51 -10.31 -15.00
N ILE A 6 -17.64 -9.27 -15.84
CA ILE A 6 -16.50 -8.46 -16.33
C ILE A 6 -15.63 -7.95 -15.16
N THR A 7 -16.25 -7.66 -14.03
CA THR A 7 -15.58 -7.26 -12.79
C THR A 7 -14.67 -8.35 -12.21
N GLN A 8 -15.05 -9.63 -12.29
CA GLN A 8 -14.21 -10.75 -11.82
C GLN A 8 -12.97 -10.94 -12.70
N TRP A 9 -13.11 -10.78 -14.01
CA TRP A 9 -11.97 -10.80 -14.93
C TRP A 9 -11.01 -9.62 -14.66
N LEU A 10 -11.57 -8.42 -14.49
CA LEU A 10 -10.76 -7.24 -14.19
C LEU A 10 -10.04 -7.38 -12.84
N PHE A 11 -10.72 -7.91 -11.83
CA PHE A 11 -10.12 -8.23 -10.52
C PHE A 11 -8.97 -9.22 -10.65
N GLY A 12 -9.17 -10.32 -11.38
CA GLY A 12 -8.13 -11.35 -11.56
C GLY A 12 -6.88 -10.81 -12.27
N ILE A 13 -7.07 -10.01 -13.32
CA ILE A 13 -5.96 -9.36 -14.05
C ILE A 13 -5.21 -8.37 -13.14
N LEU A 14 -5.93 -7.50 -12.43
CA LEU A 14 -5.31 -6.52 -11.53
C LEU A 14 -4.57 -7.19 -10.37
N SER A 15 -5.13 -8.26 -9.80
CA SER A 15 -4.50 -9.05 -8.74
C SER A 15 -3.21 -9.70 -9.22
N PHE A 16 -3.25 -10.34 -10.40
CA PHE A 16 -2.05 -10.94 -11.00
C PHE A 16 -0.96 -9.88 -11.26
N LEU A 17 -1.35 -8.75 -11.84
CA LEU A 17 -0.42 -7.66 -12.15
C LEU A 17 0.18 -7.02 -10.88
N ALA A 18 -0.63 -6.85 -9.83
CA ALA A 18 -0.17 -6.36 -8.54
C ALA A 18 0.88 -7.29 -7.91
N ILE A 19 0.65 -8.60 -7.93
CA ILE A 19 1.60 -9.60 -7.40
C ILE A 19 2.88 -9.60 -8.25
N MET A 20 2.74 -9.54 -9.58
CA MET A 20 3.90 -9.50 -10.49
C MET A 20 4.79 -8.29 -10.20
N PHE A 21 4.21 -7.10 -10.07
CA PHE A 21 4.97 -5.90 -9.73
C PHE A 21 5.56 -5.96 -8.32
N ALA A 22 4.80 -6.45 -7.33
CA ALA A 22 5.30 -6.61 -5.96
C ALA A 22 6.51 -7.55 -5.90
N LEU A 23 6.51 -8.65 -6.67
CA LEU A 23 7.68 -9.52 -6.81
C LEU A 23 8.85 -8.77 -7.46
N MET A 24 8.58 -7.99 -8.52
CA MET A 24 9.61 -7.23 -9.23
C MET A 24 10.27 -6.14 -8.36
N VAL A 25 9.53 -5.55 -7.40
CA VAL A 25 10.07 -4.64 -6.39
C VAL A 25 11.18 -5.32 -5.57
N VAL A 26 10.94 -6.56 -5.14
CA VAL A 26 11.86 -7.31 -4.26
C VAL A 26 13.05 -7.88 -5.04
N PHE A 27 12.84 -8.30 -6.29
CA PHE A 27 13.90 -8.87 -7.12
C PHE A 27 14.77 -7.83 -7.83
N SER A 28 14.32 -6.57 -7.93
CA SER A 28 15.10 -5.50 -8.55
C SER A 28 16.32 -5.14 -7.68
N ARG A 29 17.48 -5.07 -8.33
CA ARG A 29 18.76 -4.66 -7.69
C ARG A 29 18.89 -3.15 -7.50
N ASN A 30 18.31 -2.37 -8.40
CA ASN A 30 18.41 -0.91 -8.35
C ASN A 30 17.24 -0.35 -7.51
N PRO A 31 17.50 0.40 -6.43
CA PRO A 31 16.44 0.97 -5.58
C PRO A 31 15.44 1.83 -6.34
N VAL A 32 15.92 2.60 -7.33
CA VAL A 32 15.06 3.45 -8.18
C VAL A 32 14.05 2.60 -8.96
N ASN A 33 14.50 1.51 -9.58
CA ASN A 33 13.63 0.60 -10.31
C ASN A 33 12.65 -0.10 -9.36
N SER A 34 13.10 -0.50 -8.18
CA SER A 34 12.23 -1.10 -7.16
C SER A 34 11.09 -0.16 -6.76
N VAL A 35 11.35 1.13 -6.56
CA VAL A 35 10.28 2.08 -6.23
C VAL A 35 9.35 2.35 -7.42
N LEU A 36 9.85 2.37 -8.65
CA LEU A 36 8.98 2.48 -9.83
C LEU A 36 7.99 1.29 -9.95
N TYR A 37 8.44 0.05 -9.69
CA TYR A 37 7.55 -1.11 -9.64
C TYR A 37 6.57 -1.04 -8.46
N LEU A 38 6.96 -0.40 -7.35
CA LEU A 38 6.08 -0.19 -6.20
C LEU A 38 4.95 0.78 -6.55
N VAL A 39 5.25 1.86 -7.27
CA VAL A 39 4.26 2.79 -7.80
C VAL A 39 3.25 2.08 -8.71
N MET A 40 3.73 1.19 -9.60
CA MET A 40 2.84 0.37 -10.44
C MET A 40 1.94 -0.55 -9.62
N THR A 41 2.45 -1.13 -8.53
CA THR A 41 1.65 -1.90 -7.56
C THR A 41 0.55 -1.04 -6.93
N PHE A 42 0.87 0.19 -6.51
CA PHE A 42 -0.12 1.11 -5.94
C PHE A 42 -1.22 1.51 -6.93
N PHE A 43 -0.91 1.67 -8.22
CA PHE A 43 -1.94 1.85 -9.24
C PHE A 43 -2.85 0.63 -9.37
N CYS A 44 -2.30 -0.59 -9.31
CA CYS A 44 -3.12 -1.81 -9.32
C CYS A 44 -4.02 -1.89 -8.08
N ILE A 45 -3.53 -1.52 -6.89
CA ILE A 45 -4.32 -1.48 -5.66
C ILE A 45 -5.42 -0.42 -5.75
N ALA A 46 -5.14 0.77 -6.29
CA ALA A 46 -6.15 1.81 -6.51
C ALA A 46 -7.29 1.31 -7.42
N GLY A 47 -6.96 0.52 -8.45
CA GLY A 47 -7.96 -0.14 -9.28
C GLY A 47 -8.82 -1.17 -8.54
N HIS A 48 -8.26 -1.88 -7.55
CA HIS A 48 -9.06 -2.75 -6.67
C HIS A 48 -10.03 -1.95 -5.80
N TYR A 49 -9.60 -0.79 -5.27
CA TYR A 49 -10.52 0.10 -4.54
C TYR A 49 -11.67 0.60 -5.41
N LEU A 50 -11.41 0.90 -6.68
CA LEU A 50 -12.46 1.27 -7.63
C LEU A 50 -13.46 0.12 -7.86
N LEU A 51 -12.97 -1.11 -8.01
CA LEU A 51 -13.81 -2.32 -8.14
C LEU A 51 -14.69 -2.58 -6.92
N MET A 52 -14.21 -2.23 -5.71
CA MET A 52 -14.94 -2.36 -4.46
C MET A 52 -15.85 -1.15 -4.15
N ASN A 53 -16.11 -0.26 -5.13
CA ASN A 53 -16.88 0.98 -4.96
C ASN A 53 -16.28 1.99 -3.96
N ALA A 54 -15.01 1.84 -3.56
CA ALA A 54 -14.32 2.73 -2.63
C ALA A 54 -13.64 3.91 -3.35
N GLN A 55 -14.44 4.78 -3.97
CA GLN A 55 -13.97 5.86 -4.85
C GLN A 55 -13.05 6.87 -4.14
N PHE A 56 -13.44 7.35 -2.95
CA PHE A 56 -12.61 8.30 -2.19
C PHE A 56 -11.25 7.68 -1.83
N LEU A 57 -11.26 6.42 -1.36
CA LEU A 57 -10.04 5.73 -0.95
C LEU A 57 -9.10 5.52 -2.14
N ALA A 58 -9.64 5.18 -3.32
CA ALA A 58 -8.85 5.05 -4.55
C ALA A 58 -8.11 6.35 -4.90
N ILE A 59 -8.80 7.50 -4.85
CA ILE A 59 -8.21 8.81 -5.17
C ILE A 59 -7.14 9.19 -4.14
N VAL A 60 -7.44 9.06 -2.85
CA VAL A 60 -6.47 9.35 -1.78
C VAL A 60 -5.24 8.44 -1.88
N HIS A 61 -5.44 7.17 -2.25
CA HIS A 61 -4.33 6.23 -2.44
C HIS A 61 -3.37 6.72 -3.53
N ILE A 62 -3.91 7.19 -4.66
CA ILE A 62 -3.10 7.74 -5.75
C ILE A 62 -2.41 9.04 -5.32
N VAL A 63 -3.13 9.99 -4.73
CA VAL A 63 -2.57 11.32 -4.39
C VAL A 63 -1.52 11.23 -3.29
N VAL A 64 -1.81 10.50 -2.20
CA VAL A 64 -0.93 10.48 -1.01
C VAL A 64 0.16 9.43 -1.15
N TYR A 65 -0.19 8.18 -1.48
CA TYR A 65 0.80 7.11 -1.52
C TYR A 65 1.62 7.16 -2.81
N ALA A 66 0.98 7.03 -3.97
CA ALA A 66 1.71 7.04 -5.25
C ALA A 66 2.27 8.42 -5.61
N GLY A 67 1.56 9.49 -5.25
CA GLY A 67 1.96 10.87 -5.52
C GLY A 67 2.99 11.39 -4.51
N ALA A 68 2.56 11.76 -3.30
CA ALA A 68 3.43 12.45 -2.35
C ALA A 68 4.55 11.55 -1.77
N ILE A 69 4.18 10.41 -1.18
CA ILE A 69 5.13 9.59 -0.40
C ILE A 69 6.14 8.93 -1.33
N MET A 70 5.70 8.29 -2.43
CA MET A 70 6.62 7.62 -3.34
C MET A 70 7.52 8.58 -4.09
N VAL A 71 7.05 9.77 -4.49
CA VAL A 71 7.93 10.78 -5.13
C VAL A 71 8.96 11.31 -4.14
N LEU A 72 8.59 11.55 -2.88
CA LEU A 72 9.55 11.93 -1.84
C LEU A 72 10.58 10.81 -1.62
N PHE A 73 10.15 9.55 -1.59
CA PHE A 73 11.06 8.41 -1.52
C PHE A 73 12.01 8.37 -2.72
N LEU A 74 11.50 8.52 -3.95
CA LEU A 74 12.31 8.56 -5.18
C LEU A 74 13.36 9.67 -5.12
N PHE A 75 13.00 10.85 -4.61
CA PHE A 75 13.94 11.95 -4.44
C PHE A 75 15.03 11.62 -3.43
N VAL A 76 14.66 11.06 -2.27
CA VAL A 76 15.60 10.67 -1.21
C VAL A 76 16.58 9.60 -1.68
N ILE A 77 16.10 8.52 -2.30
CA ILE A 77 16.97 7.42 -2.77
C ILE A 77 17.85 7.83 -3.94
N MET A 78 17.49 8.89 -4.68
CA MET A 78 18.30 9.41 -5.77
C MET A 78 19.41 10.34 -5.27
N LEU A 79 19.12 11.09 -4.19
CA LEU A 79 20.13 11.90 -3.50
C LEU A 79 21.10 11.05 -2.68
N MET A 80 20.64 9.90 -2.18
CA MET A 80 21.50 8.93 -1.53
C MET A 80 22.19 8.08 -2.58
N ASP A 81 23.53 8.00 -2.55
CA ASP A 81 24.27 7.05 -3.37
C ASP A 81 24.11 5.63 -2.79
N LEU A 82 22.96 5.02 -3.05
CA LEU A 82 22.62 3.65 -2.66
C LEU A 82 23.19 2.60 -3.62
N ASN A 83 23.98 3.02 -4.62
CA ASN A 83 24.56 2.13 -5.63
C ASN A 83 25.88 1.49 -5.19
N GLN A 84 26.21 1.56 -3.89
CA GLN A 84 27.43 0.98 -3.35
C GLN A 84 27.21 -0.52 -3.14
N ASP A 85 27.84 -1.33 -3.99
CA ASP A 85 27.91 -2.79 -3.98
C ASP A 85 28.53 -3.35 -2.67
N THR A 86 27.86 -3.17 -1.54
CA THR A 86 28.23 -3.75 -0.26
C THR A 86 27.03 -4.48 0.34
N GLU A 87 26.40 -5.35 -0.43
CA GLU A 87 25.64 -6.45 0.19
C GLU A 87 26.64 -7.55 0.57
N PRO A 88 26.85 -7.86 1.86
CA PRO A 88 27.41 -9.15 2.22
C PRO A 88 26.50 -10.20 1.61
N GLN A 89 27.03 -11.05 0.72
CA GLN A 89 26.22 -12.03 0.00
C GLN A 89 25.33 -12.78 0.97
N LYS A 90 24.03 -12.47 0.95
CA LYS A 90 23.03 -13.16 1.78
C LYS A 90 23.20 -14.64 1.51
N THR A 91 23.66 -15.36 2.54
CA THR A 91 23.92 -16.79 2.44
C THR A 91 22.66 -17.48 1.96
N TRP A 92 22.82 -18.53 1.15
CA TRP A 92 21.71 -19.32 0.62
C TRP A 92 20.73 -19.75 1.72
N ILE A 93 21.24 -19.98 2.92
CA ILE A 93 20.50 -20.26 4.14
C ILE A 93 19.49 -19.14 4.48
N THR A 94 19.87 -17.86 4.40
CA THR A 94 18.96 -16.74 4.68
C THR A 94 17.84 -16.65 3.65
N LYS A 95 18.10 -16.99 2.38
CA LYS A 95 17.04 -17.05 1.35
C LYS A 95 16.06 -18.19 1.62
N ILE A 96 16.56 -19.35 2.06
CA ILE A 96 15.73 -20.49 2.43
C ILE A 96 14.87 -20.15 3.65
N ILE A 97 15.46 -19.56 4.70
CA ILE A 97 14.72 -19.14 5.90
C ILE A 97 13.64 -18.12 5.54
N ALA A 98 13.96 -17.12 4.71
CA ALA A 98 12.98 -16.14 4.25
C ALA A 98 11.84 -16.79 3.44
N GLY A 99 12.17 -17.78 2.59
CA GLY A 99 11.18 -18.55 1.83
C GLY A 99 10.29 -19.41 2.72
N ILE A 100 10.85 -20.09 3.71
CA ILE A 100 10.09 -20.89 4.70
C ILE A 100 9.20 -19.99 5.55
N ALA A 101 9.73 -18.86 6.05
CA ALA A 101 8.97 -17.91 6.84
C ALA A 101 7.81 -17.30 6.03
N GLY A 102 8.07 -16.88 4.79
CA GLY A 102 7.04 -16.39 3.88
C GLY A 102 5.99 -17.46 3.53
N GLY A 103 6.42 -18.69 3.27
CA GLY A 103 5.55 -19.83 2.98
C GLY A 103 4.67 -20.22 4.18
N LEU A 104 5.24 -20.21 5.40
CA LEU A 104 4.51 -20.46 6.63
C LEU A 104 3.48 -19.36 6.89
N LEU A 105 3.83 -18.08 6.69
CA LEU A 105 2.90 -16.97 6.81
C LEU A 105 1.73 -17.15 5.83
N LEU A 106 2.03 -17.46 4.56
CA LEU A 106 1.01 -17.74 3.55
C LEU A 106 0.11 -18.92 3.95
N PHE A 107 0.69 -20.00 4.47
CA PHE A 107 -0.04 -21.18 4.91
C PHE A 107 -0.99 -20.86 6.06
N VAL A 108 -0.52 -20.12 7.08
CA VAL A 108 -1.35 -19.68 8.21
C VAL A 108 -2.49 -18.78 7.71
N LEU A 109 -2.19 -17.83 6.83
CA LEU A 109 -3.18 -16.90 6.30
C LEU A 109 -4.28 -17.65 5.52
N VAL A 110 -3.92 -18.60 4.65
CA VAL A 110 -4.88 -19.44 3.92
C VAL A 110 -5.66 -20.36 4.89
N GLY A 111 -5.00 -20.90 5.91
CA GLY A 111 -5.64 -21.73 6.93
C GLY A 111 -6.71 -20.98 7.72
N THR A 112 -6.43 -19.74 8.12
CA THR A 112 -7.42 -18.88 8.79
C THR A 112 -8.59 -18.53 7.87
N LEU A 113 -8.33 -18.22 6.60
CA LEU A 113 -9.40 -17.90 5.63
C LEU A 113 -10.35 -19.07 5.39
N LYS A 114 -9.82 -20.30 5.27
CA LYS A 114 -10.65 -21.52 5.13
C LYS A 114 -11.46 -21.85 6.38
N GLY A 115 -10.98 -21.46 7.57
CA GLY A 115 -11.73 -21.60 8.82
C GLY A 115 -12.93 -20.64 8.96
N THR A 116 -13.07 -19.67 8.04
CA THR A 116 -14.05 -18.58 8.15
C THR A 116 -15.19 -18.70 7.12
N GLU A 117 -15.53 -19.91 6.66
CA GLU A 117 -16.61 -20.14 5.67
C GLU A 117 -18.02 -19.70 6.11
N GLN A 118 -18.20 -19.22 7.34
CA GLN A 118 -19.43 -18.62 7.84
C GLN A 118 -19.36 -17.09 7.98
N LEU A 119 -18.63 -16.39 7.11
CA LEU A 119 -18.88 -14.97 6.93
C LEU A 119 -20.20 -14.81 6.19
N ASN A 120 -21.26 -14.56 6.96
CA ASN A 120 -22.51 -14.01 6.42
C ASN A 120 -22.15 -12.77 5.60
N LEU A 121 -22.07 -12.94 4.28
CA LEU A 121 -21.97 -11.85 3.32
C LEU A 121 -23.31 -11.11 3.36
N SER A 122 -23.47 -10.30 4.41
CA SER A 122 -24.48 -9.28 4.45
C SER A 122 -24.21 -8.40 3.24
N SER A 123 -25.07 -8.55 2.23
CA SER A 123 -25.13 -7.66 1.08
C SER A 123 -25.45 -6.28 1.63
N TYR A 124 -24.41 -5.54 2.01
CA TYR A 124 -24.52 -4.16 2.40
C TYR A 124 -25.03 -3.43 1.16
N GLY A 125 -26.31 -3.04 1.21
CA GLY A 125 -27.03 -2.46 0.10
C GLY A 125 -26.21 -1.35 -0.56
N ALA A 126 -26.05 -1.46 -1.87
CA ALA A 126 -25.45 -0.44 -2.70
C ALA A 126 -26.20 0.88 -2.49
N SER A 127 -25.57 1.86 -1.83
CA SER A 127 -26.08 3.23 -1.92
C SER A 127 -25.05 4.33 -1.65
N GLN A 128 -24.13 4.23 -0.69
CA GLN A 128 -23.22 5.37 -0.38
C GLN A 128 -21.86 4.97 0.21
N ILE A 129 -21.50 3.67 0.20
CA ILE A 129 -20.27 3.18 0.80
C ILE A 129 -19.10 3.59 -0.11
N GLY A 130 -18.27 4.51 0.36
CA GLY A 130 -17.12 5.05 -0.41
C GLY A 130 -17.26 6.50 -0.88
N THR A 131 -18.40 7.17 -0.63
CA THR A 131 -18.60 8.59 -0.97
C THR A 131 -17.95 9.53 0.05
N VAL A 132 -17.35 10.63 -0.44
CA VAL A 132 -16.69 11.67 0.39
C VAL A 132 -17.62 12.21 1.48
N LYS A 133 -18.90 12.41 1.16
CA LYS A 133 -19.92 12.91 2.09
C LYS A 133 -20.12 12.00 3.30
N ASN A 134 -20.18 10.69 3.08
CA ASN A 134 -20.37 9.73 4.16
C ASN A 134 -19.14 9.66 5.06
N LEU A 135 -17.95 9.65 4.45
CA LEU A 135 -16.70 9.66 5.20
C LEU A 135 -16.55 10.92 6.06
N GLY A 136 -16.87 12.10 5.50
CA GLY A 136 -16.83 13.35 6.25
C GLY A 136 -17.75 13.33 7.47
N LYS A 137 -18.98 12.81 7.33
CA LYS A 137 -19.89 12.67 8.48
C LYS A 137 -19.28 11.83 9.60
N VAL A 138 -18.79 10.64 9.25
CA VAL A 138 -18.22 9.69 10.22
C VAL A 138 -16.95 10.25 10.89
N LEU A 139 -16.09 10.93 10.12
CA LEU A 139 -14.88 11.59 10.64
C LEU A 139 -15.20 12.68 11.68
N PHE A 140 -16.24 13.48 11.43
CA PHE A 140 -16.61 14.58 12.33
C PHE A 140 -17.67 14.21 13.38
N SER A 141 -18.25 13.01 13.34
CA SER A 141 -19.19 12.54 14.36
C SER A 141 -18.55 11.53 15.31
N GLU A 142 -18.15 10.37 14.78
CA GLU A 142 -17.69 9.24 15.59
C GLU A 142 -16.17 9.27 15.78
N PHE A 143 -15.43 9.70 14.75
CA PHE A 143 -13.97 9.72 14.74
C PHE A 143 -13.37 11.12 14.95
N LEU A 144 -14.10 12.01 15.63
CA LEU A 144 -13.65 13.39 15.88
C LEU A 144 -12.33 13.42 16.65
N PHE A 145 -12.19 12.57 17.68
CA PHE A 145 -10.98 12.55 18.50
C PHE A 145 -9.74 12.02 17.75
N PRO A 146 -9.80 10.88 17.02
CA PRO A 146 -8.72 10.48 16.12
C PRO A 146 -8.36 11.51 15.04
N PHE A 147 -9.36 12.22 14.49
CA PHE A 147 -9.13 13.28 13.52
C PHE A 147 -8.30 14.42 14.12
N GLU A 148 -8.63 14.85 15.34
CA GLU A 148 -7.88 15.90 16.04
C GLU A 148 -6.43 15.47 16.31
N ILE A 149 -6.21 14.23 16.77
CA ILE A 149 -4.87 13.68 17.00
C ILE A 149 -4.06 13.66 15.69
N ALA A 150 -4.68 13.27 14.57
CA ALA A 150 -4.02 13.28 13.27
C ALA A 150 -3.58 14.70 12.86
N SER A 151 -4.38 15.73 13.17
CA SER A 151 -4.01 17.13 12.89
C SER A 151 -2.77 17.57 13.68
N VAL A 152 -2.69 17.23 14.97
CA VAL A 152 -1.53 17.51 15.82
C VAL A 152 -0.31 16.72 15.35
N LEU A 153 -0.50 15.47 14.92
CA LEU A 153 0.56 14.64 14.36
C LEU A 153 1.15 15.24 13.07
N LEU A 154 0.30 15.76 12.16
CA LEU A 154 0.76 16.43 10.95
C LEU A 154 1.51 17.73 11.27
N LEU A 155 1.05 18.50 12.26
CA LEU A 155 1.74 19.70 12.72
C LEU A 155 3.11 19.35 13.32
N ALA A 156 3.17 18.33 14.19
CA ALA A 156 4.42 17.85 14.77
C ALA A 156 5.40 17.33 13.71
N ALA A 157 4.92 16.58 12.72
CA ALA A 157 5.72 16.10 11.61
C ALA A 157 6.32 17.24 10.77
N MET A 158 5.52 18.28 10.48
CA MET A 158 5.99 19.47 9.76
C MET A 158 7.07 20.22 10.54
N VAL A 159 6.83 20.50 11.83
CA VAL A 159 7.81 21.18 12.69
C VAL A 159 9.09 20.35 12.81
N GLY A 160 8.97 19.03 12.99
CA GLY A 160 10.10 18.10 13.06
C GLY A 160 10.93 18.10 11.77
N ALA A 161 10.28 18.02 10.60
CA ALA A 161 10.97 18.06 9.32
C ALA A 161 11.71 19.39 9.08
N ILE A 162 11.10 20.53 9.45
CA ILE A 162 11.72 21.85 9.33
C ILE A 162 12.93 21.98 10.27
N MET A 163 12.80 21.53 11.52
CA MET A 163 13.87 21.60 12.51
C MET A 163 15.09 20.80 12.04
N ILE A 164 14.89 19.56 11.57
CA ILE A 164 15.97 18.70 11.07
C ILE A 164 16.59 19.27 9.77
N GLY A 165 15.77 19.84 8.90
CA GLY A 165 16.23 20.40 7.62
C GLY A 165 16.96 21.74 7.75
N LYS A 166 16.85 22.42 8.91
CA LYS A 166 17.50 23.71 9.13
C LYS A 166 19.00 23.51 9.36
N LYS A 167 19.83 24.03 8.45
CA LYS A 167 21.28 24.10 8.65
C LYS A 167 21.61 25.19 9.68
N ASP A 168 22.33 24.82 10.73
CA ASP A 168 22.96 25.79 11.63
C ASP A 168 24.08 26.50 10.87
N ILE A 169 23.80 27.71 10.41
CA ILE A 169 24.82 28.62 9.91
C ILE A 169 25.47 29.23 11.16
N LYS A 170 26.59 28.65 11.58
CA LYS A 170 27.53 29.30 12.51
C LYS A 170 28.46 30.21 11.72
#